data_AF-A0A6U1S207-F1
#
_entry.id   AF-A0A6U1S207-F1
#
_cell.length_a   1.000
_cell.length_b   1.000
_cell.length_c   1.000
_cell.angle_alpha   90.00
_cell.angle_beta   90.00
_cell.angle_gamma   90.00
#
_symmetry.space_group_name_H-M   'P 1'
#
loop_
_entity.id
_entity.type
_entity.pdbx_description
1 polymer ?
#
loop_
_entity_poly.entity_id
_entity_poly.type
_entity_poly.pdbx_seq_one_letter_code
_entity_poly.pdbx_strand_id
1 'polypeptide(L)'
;QVDPCNNSNNNNNDDINDYNYTIVQEAQPGYYNDYFRFSFVVERFVLDPGQTYTFELYDTGFDGLCCDTGRVALTLEEPDGSKIFLFREAGDFGVSVNATFTVSGGAETTQTTGVNCTDT
;
A
#
# COMPACT_ATOMS: atom_id res chain seq x y z
N GLN A 1 19.86 -29.52 -15.44
CA GLN A 1 19.58 -29.28 -14.02
C GLN A 1 20.32 -28.00 -13.66
N VAL A 2 19.56 -26.91 -13.50
CA VAL A 2 20.09 -25.59 -13.14
C VAL A 2 20.19 -25.58 -11.62
N ASP A 3 21.37 -25.22 -11.11
CA ASP A 3 21.63 -25.14 -9.68
C ASP A 3 20.88 -23.92 -9.11
N PRO A 4 19.93 -24.09 -8.16
CA PRO A 4 19.05 -23.01 -7.74
C PRO A 4 19.73 -21.93 -6.89
N CYS A 5 21.02 -22.05 -6.61
CA CYS A 5 21.75 -21.14 -5.72
C CYS A 5 22.70 -20.16 -6.44
N ASN A 6 22.71 -20.08 -7.77
CA ASN A 6 23.57 -19.12 -8.46
C ASN A 6 22.95 -18.55 -9.75
N ASN A 7 22.45 -17.32 -9.68
CA ASN A 7 22.35 -16.48 -10.87
C ASN A 7 22.56 -15.01 -10.52
N SER A 8 23.79 -14.55 -10.69
CA SER A 8 24.12 -13.13 -10.81
C SER A 8 24.38 -12.83 -12.28
N ASN A 9 23.63 -11.90 -12.88
CA ASN A 9 24.14 -11.06 -13.97
C ASN A 9 23.29 -9.80 -14.21
N ASN A 10 24.04 -8.73 -14.39
CA ASN A 10 23.76 -7.31 -14.40
C ASN A 10 23.34 -6.80 -15.80
N ASN A 11 22.51 -5.75 -15.89
CA ASN A 11 22.63 -4.69 -16.92
C ASN A 11 21.72 -3.47 -16.64
N ASN A 12 22.35 -2.30 -16.59
CA ASN A 12 21.77 -0.95 -16.49
C ASN A 12 20.86 -0.60 -17.69
N ASN A 13 19.68 -0.01 -17.44
CA ASN A 13 19.20 1.20 -18.14
C ASN A 13 17.94 1.80 -17.48
N ASP A 14 18.03 3.09 -17.12
CA ASP A 14 16.97 4.10 -16.90
C ASP A 14 15.87 3.91 -15.83
N ASP A 15 15.66 5.01 -15.10
CA ASP A 15 14.66 5.27 -14.06
C ASP A 15 13.24 4.80 -14.40
N ILE A 16 12.55 4.29 -13.36
CA ILE A 16 11.17 3.79 -13.31
C ILE A 16 11.00 2.36 -13.87
N ASN A 17 10.96 1.36 -12.97
CA ASN A 17 10.21 0.07 -13.05
C ASN A 17 10.98 -1.16 -12.53
N ASP A 18 11.42 -1.18 -11.27
CA ASP A 18 11.91 -2.44 -10.65
C ASP A 18 11.24 -2.79 -9.32
N TYR A 19 9.97 -2.43 -9.20
CA TYR A 19 9.08 -3.06 -8.23
C TYR A 19 7.93 -3.71 -9.01
N ASN A 20 7.78 -5.03 -8.88
CA ASN A 20 6.61 -5.75 -9.36
C ASN A 20 5.40 -5.41 -8.47
N TYR A 21 4.88 -4.18 -8.57
CA TYR A 21 3.64 -3.80 -7.90
C TYR A 21 2.44 -4.01 -8.83
N THR A 22 1.35 -4.53 -8.27
CA THR A 22 0.04 -4.48 -8.92
C THR A 22 -0.67 -3.23 -8.41
N ILE A 23 -0.99 -2.29 -9.30
CA ILE A 23 -1.81 -1.12 -8.95
C ILE A 23 -3.25 -1.60 -8.75
N VAL A 24 -3.77 -1.46 -7.53
CA VAL A 24 -5.18 -1.76 -7.22
C VAL A 24 -6.09 -0.62 -7.67
N GLN A 25 -5.69 0.63 -7.39
CA GLN A 25 -6.37 1.83 -7.85
C GLN A 25 -5.35 2.97 -7.98
N GLU A 26 -5.53 3.77 -9.02
CA GLU A 26 -4.86 5.07 -9.19
C GLU A 26 -5.90 6.14 -9.50
N ALA A 27 -5.92 7.22 -8.72
CA ALA A 27 -6.73 8.38 -9.02
C ALA A 27 -5.98 9.26 -10.02
N GLN A 28 -6.63 9.68 -11.11
CA GLN A 28 -6.00 10.54 -12.11
C GLN A 28 -5.65 11.92 -11.51
N PRO A 29 -4.61 12.61 -12.01
CA PRO A 29 -4.29 13.96 -11.57
C PRO A 29 -5.51 14.89 -11.57
N GLY A 30 -5.71 15.63 -10.48
CA GLY A 30 -6.86 16.52 -10.32
C GLY A 30 -8.17 15.84 -9.92
N TYR A 31 -8.19 14.53 -9.68
CA TYR A 31 -9.36 13.84 -9.12
C TYR A 31 -9.74 14.42 -7.75
N TYR A 32 -8.75 14.55 -6.86
CA TYR A 32 -8.89 15.23 -5.55
C TYR A 32 -8.64 16.73 -5.71
N ASN A 33 -9.66 17.49 -6.13
CA ASN A 33 -9.56 18.93 -6.37
C ASN A 33 -10.39 19.77 -5.38
N ASP A 34 -10.34 21.09 -5.56
CA ASP A 34 -11.03 22.09 -4.73
C ASP A 34 -12.55 21.89 -4.60
N TYR A 35 -13.18 21.10 -5.47
CA TYR A 35 -14.58 20.71 -5.31
C TYR A 35 -14.83 20.01 -3.96
N PHE A 36 -13.82 19.32 -3.42
CA PHE A 36 -13.91 18.59 -2.16
C PHE A 36 -13.38 19.37 -0.95
N ARG A 37 -13.00 20.65 -1.10
CA ARG A 37 -12.33 21.46 -0.07
C ARG A 37 -13.06 21.51 1.29
N PHE A 38 -14.38 21.37 1.29
CA PHE A 38 -15.22 21.35 2.50
C PHE A 38 -16.02 20.05 2.65
N SER A 39 -15.53 18.97 2.03
CA SER A 39 -16.15 17.66 2.03
C SER A 39 -15.15 16.59 2.47
N PHE A 40 -15.62 15.35 2.53
CA PHE A 40 -14.77 14.17 2.63
C PHE A 40 -14.90 13.36 1.34
N VAL A 41 -13.78 12.76 0.92
CA VAL A 41 -13.79 11.71 -0.09
C VAL A 41 -13.53 10.39 0.63
N VAL A 42 -14.35 9.38 0.36
CA VAL A 42 -14.19 8.04 0.91
C VAL A 42 -14.13 7.07 -0.25
N GLU A 43 -13.00 6.41 -0.38
CA GLU A 43 -12.80 5.30 -1.31
C GLU A 43 -12.78 3.97 -0.55
N ARG A 44 -13.21 2.91 -1.23
CA ARG A 44 -13.18 1.55 -0.71
C ARG A 44 -12.72 0.60 -1.80
N PHE A 45 -11.75 -0.23 -1.46
CA PHE A 45 -11.19 -1.24 -2.35
C PHE A 45 -11.29 -2.61 -1.70
N VAL A 46 -11.54 -3.63 -2.51
CA VAL A 46 -11.42 -5.03 -2.09
C VAL A 46 -9.99 -5.44 -2.40
N LEU A 47 -9.31 -5.98 -1.39
CA LEU A 47 -7.91 -6.39 -1.48
C LEU A 47 -7.81 -7.91 -1.32
N ASP A 48 -6.81 -8.51 -1.96
CA ASP A 48 -6.59 -9.94 -1.87
C ASP A 48 -5.97 -10.29 -0.50
N PRO A 49 -6.48 -11.33 0.17
CA PRO A 49 -5.98 -11.75 1.47
C PRO A 49 -4.54 -12.28 1.35
N GLY A 50 -3.74 -12.03 2.38
CA GLY A 50 -2.35 -12.51 2.47
C GLY A 50 -1.36 -11.71 1.62
N GLN A 51 -1.80 -10.62 1.00
CA GLN A 51 -0.95 -9.73 0.23
C GLN A 51 -0.55 -8.48 1.05
N THR A 52 0.60 -7.94 0.71
CA THR A 52 1.09 -6.66 1.26
C THR A 52 0.85 -5.56 0.25
N TYR A 53 0.23 -4.47 0.72
CA TYR A 53 -0.09 -3.30 -0.08
C TYR A 53 0.57 -2.07 0.50
N THR A 54 0.88 -1.12 -0.38
CA THR A 54 1.27 0.24 0.01
C THR A 54 0.18 1.18 -0.46
N PHE A 55 -0.42 1.89 0.49
CA PHE A 55 -1.19 3.08 0.19
C PHE A 55 -0.22 4.25 0.02
N GLU A 56 -0.41 5.05 -1.02
CA GLU A 56 0.30 6.31 -1.22
C GLU A 56 -0.69 7.38 -1.68
N LEU A 57 -0.63 8.54 -1.03
CA LEU A 57 -1.28 9.76 -1.47
C LEU A 57 -0.20 10.81 -1.74
N TYR A 58 -0.17 11.30 -2.96
CA TYR A 58 0.80 12.27 -3.45
C TYR A 58 0.10 13.58 -3.78
N ASP A 59 0.67 14.69 -3.31
CA ASP A 59 0.25 16.03 -3.70
C ASP A 59 1.33 16.72 -4.53
N THR A 60 0.96 17.09 -5.76
CA THR A 60 1.83 17.82 -6.70
C THR A 60 2.07 19.28 -6.31
N GLY A 61 1.19 19.86 -5.47
CA GLY A 61 1.34 21.22 -4.94
C GLY A 61 2.39 21.31 -3.82
N PHE A 62 2.76 20.16 -3.25
CA PHE A 62 3.61 19.99 -2.07
C PHE A 62 3.08 20.66 -0.80
N ASP A 63 1.80 20.98 -0.75
CA ASP A 63 1.09 21.55 0.40
C ASP A 63 0.06 20.57 1.00
N GLY A 64 -0.02 19.36 0.45
CA GLY A 64 -0.86 18.26 0.91
C GLY A 64 -2.30 18.41 0.45
N LEU A 65 -3.27 18.14 1.33
CA LEU A 65 -4.70 18.41 1.09
C LEU A 65 -5.12 19.83 1.49
N CYS A 66 -4.14 20.73 1.63
CA CYS A 66 -4.25 22.12 2.11
C CYS A 66 -4.68 22.32 3.58
N CYS A 67 -4.23 23.47 4.11
CA CYS A 67 -4.99 24.38 4.98
C CYS A 67 -5.23 23.96 6.45
N ASP A 68 -4.33 23.21 7.10
CA ASP A 68 -4.38 22.77 8.53
C ASP A 68 -5.64 21.99 8.97
N THR A 69 -6.69 21.97 8.15
CA THR A 69 -8.01 21.41 8.46
C THR A 69 -8.28 20.12 7.71
N GLY A 70 -7.58 19.89 6.60
CA GLY A 70 -7.60 18.61 5.89
C GLY A 70 -7.08 17.49 6.78
N ARG A 71 -7.55 16.26 6.54
CA ARG A 71 -7.07 15.05 7.22
C ARG A 71 -7.16 13.87 6.28
N VAL A 72 -6.19 12.99 6.37
CA VAL A 72 -6.20 11.68 5.71
C VAL A 72 -6.29 10.60 6.78
N ALA A 73 -7.03 9.53 6.51
CA ALA A 73 -7.09 8.37 7.38
C ALA A 73 -7.21 7.11 6.53
N LEU A 74 -6.49 6.08 6.93
CA LEU A 74 -6.58 4.76 6.32
C LEU A 74 -7.03 3.75 7.37
N THR A 75 -8.05 2.96 7.02
CA THR A 75 -8.58 1.88 7.84
C THR A 75 -8.70 0.64 6.98
N LEU A 76 -8.17 -0.47 7.49
CA LEU A 76 -8.38 -1.80 6.91
C LEU A 76 -9.59 -2.43 7.58
N GLU A 77 -10.55 -2.89 6.79
CA GLU A 77 -11.71 -3.67 7.26
C GLU A 77 -11.47 -5.14 6.88
N GLU A 78 -11.38 -6.01 7.88
CA GLU A 78 -11.15 -7.44 7.70
C GLU A 78 -12.47 -8.16 7.35
N PRO A 79 -12.42 -9.40 6.82
CA PRO A 79 -13.62 -10.14 6.43
C PRO A 79 -14.64 -10.38 7.57
N ASP A 80 -14.19 -10.37 8.83
CA ASP A 80 -15.04 -10.49 10.01
C ASP A 80 -15.73 -9.17 10.42
N GLY A 81 -15.50 -8.10 9.66
CA GLY A 81 -16.03 -6.75 9.91
C GLY A 81 -15.23 -5.95 10.94
N SER A 82 -14.15 -6.51 11.49
CA SER A 82 -13.24 -5.77 12.36
C SER A 82 -12.50 -4.68 11.58
N LYS A 83 -12.18 -3.58 12.27
CA LYS A 83 -11.52 -2.41 11.66
C LYS A 83 -10.19 -2.16 12.33
N ILE A 84 -9.14 -2.17 11.52
CA ILE A 84 -7.78 -1.85 11.91
C ILE A 84 -7.49 -0.44 11.41
N PHE A 85 -7.31 0.50 12.34
CA PHE A 85 -6.86 1.84 12.02
C PHE A 85 -5.36 1.78 11.69
N LEU A 86 -5.00 2.05 10.44
CA LEU A 86 -3.60 2.01 10.00
C LEU A 86 -2.91 3.33 10.32
N PHE A 87 -3.50 4.45 9.91
CA PHE A 87 -3.00 5.78 10.28
C PHE A 87 -4.06 6.87 10.16
N ARG A 88 -3.74 8.03 10.73
CA ARG A 88 -4.46 9.29 10.55
C ARG A 88 -3.50 10.45 10.62
N GLU A 89 -3.31 11.13 9.49
CA GLU A 89 -2.42 12.28 9.39
C GLU A 89 -3.20 13.58 9.16
N ALA A 90 -2.58 14.69 9.54
CA ALA A 90 -3.06 16.01 9.17
C ALA A 90 -2.87 16.23 7.66
N GLY A 91 -3.63 17.17 7.10
CA GLY A 91 -3.63 17.46 5.67
C GLY A 91 -2.37 18.16 5.16
N ASP A 92 -1.51 18.62 6.05
CA ASP A 92 -0.25 19.34 5.78
C ASP A 92 0.96 18.39 5.64
N PHE A 93 0.75 17.18 5.10
CA PHE A 93 1.81 16.17 4.91
C PHE A 93 2.86 16.55 3.84
N GLY A 94 2.74 17.72 3.22
CA GLY A 94 3.67 18.22 2.21
C GLY A 94 3.56 17.43 0.91
N VAL A 95 4.56 16.60 0.62
CA VAL A 95 4.68 15.91 -0.67
C VAL A 95 3.83 14.65 -0.75
N SER A 96 3.93 13.78 0.26
CA SER A 96 3.20 12.52 0.26
C SER A 96 3.03 11.95 1.66
N VAL A 97 2.04 11.07 1.77
CA VAL A 97 1.79 10.20 2.91
C VAL A 97 1.59 8.79 2.39
N ASN A 98 2.26 7.84 3.00
CA ASN A 98 2.15 6.44 2.63
C ASN A 98 2.06 5.54 3.87
N ALA A 99 1.47 4.37 3.68
CA ALA A 99 1.52 3.30 4.66
C ALA A 99 1.52 1.95 3.97
N THR A 100 2.37 1.04 4.45
CA THR A 100 2.40 -0.34 4.02
C THR A 100 1.71 -1.21 5.05
N PHE A 101 0.82 -2.08 4.60
CA PHE A 101 0.07 -3.00 5.45
C PHE A 101 -0.14 -4.34 4.75
N THR A 102 -0.34 -5.38 5.54
CA THR A 102 -0.64 -6.73 5.04
C THR A 102 -2.09 -7.05 5.36
N VAL A 103 -2.85 -7.46 4.35
CA VAL A 103 -4.22 -7.97 4.56
C VAL A 103 -4.09 -9.35 5.15
N SER A 104 -4.81 -9.61 6.25
CA SER A 104 -4.74 -10.93 6.87
C SER A 104 -5.11 -11.99 5.81
N GLY A 105 -4.18 -12.91 5.57
CA GLY A 105 -4.50 -14.11 4.83
C GLY A 105 -5.56 -14.81 5.65
N GLY A 106 -6.79 -14.90 5.17
CA GLY A 106 -7.85 -15.68 5.81
C GLY A 106 -7.40 -17.13 5.93
N ALA A 107 -6.56 -17.42 6.91
CA ALA A 107 -6.13 -18.74 7.24
C ALA A 107 -7.30 -19.32 8.02
N GLU A 108 -8.11 -20.14 7.33
CA GLU A 108 -8.54 -21.36 7.99
C GLU A 108 -7.29 -21.96 8.64
N THR A 109 -7.33 -22.07 9.97
CA THR A 109 -6.29 -22.68 10.78
C THR A 109 -6.02 -24.10 10.30
N THR A 110 -5.06 -24.25 9.38
CA THR A 110 -4.49 -25.56 9.04
C THR A 110 -3.05 -25.58 9.52
N GLN A 111 -2.90 -26.02 10.76
CA GLN A 111 -1.63 -26.43 11.35
C GLN A 111 -1.01 -27.52 10.48
N THR A 112 0.10 -27.23 9.78
CA THR A 112 0.94 -28.27 9.17
C THR A 112 2.44 -27.93 9.27
N THR A 113 3.07 -28.54 10.25
CA THR A 113 4.41 -29.17 10.29
C THR A 113 5.40 -28.94 9.12
N GLY A 114 6.40 -28.07 9.36
CA GLY A 114 7.86 -28.21 9.15
C GLY A 114 8.50 -28.67 7.83
N VAL A 115 9.52 -27.93 7.36
CA VAL A 115 10.78 -28.46 6.80
C VAL A 115 11.95 -27.51 7.17
N ASN A 116 12.96 -28.03 7.87
CA ASN A 116 14.25 -27.39 8.10
C ASN A 116 15.22 -27.78 6.98
N CYS A 117 15.88 -26.80 6.34
CA CYS A 117 17.10 -27.06 5.57
C CYS A 117 18.28 -26.99 6.56
N THR A 118 18.86 -28.13 6.92
CA THR A 118 20.16 -28.17 7.62
C THR A 118 21.27 -28.40 6.60
N ASP A 119 22.17 -27.44 6.54
CA ASP A 119 23.44 -27.46 5.79
C ASP A 119 24.37 -28.54 6.38
N THR A 120 24.96 -29.37 5.52
CA THR A 120 26.13 -30.21 5.85
C THR A 120 27.12 -30.17 4.70
#